data_AF-A0A9E3JBR5-F1
#
_entry.id   AF-A0A9E3JBR5-F1
#
_cell.length_a   1.000
_cell.length_b   1.000
_cell.length_c   1.000
_cell.angle_alpha   90.00
_cell.angle_beta   90.00
_cell.angle_gamma   90.00
#
_symmetry.space_group_name_H-M   'P 1'
#
loop_
_entity.id
_entity.type
_entity.pdbx_description
1 polymer ?
#
loop_
_entity_poly.entity_id
_entity_poly.type
_entity_poly.pdbx_seq_one_letter_code
_entity_poly.pdbx_strand_id
1 'polypeptide(L)'
;HPPPMLVHPDGRVECLDKATDPPLDARPDPMPRVQAATTFTSGATLALYTDGLVERRREYIDTGLNRLADSLARHREDDPETLADAVLLELLPPGGATDDTALVIVRL
;
A
#
# COMPACT_ATOMS: atom_id res chain seq x y z
N HIS A 1 -4.87 9.41 3.16
CA HIS A 1 -4.75 7.99 2.78
C HIS A 1 -3.29 7.70 2.49
N PRO A 2 -2.70 6.60 2.97
CA PRO A 2 -1.34 6.20 2.59
C PRO A 2 -1.21 5.99 1.08
N PRO A 3 -0.03 6.25 0.49
CA PRO A 3 0.19 6.12 -0.96
C PRO A 3 0.13 4.65 -1.41
N PRO A 4 -0.48 4.34 -2.57
CA PRO A 4 -0.46 2.99 -3.14
C PRO A 4 0.96 2.51 -3.44
N MET A 5 1.16 1.19 -3.43
CA MET A 5 2.43 0.57 -3.83
C MET A 5 2.28 -0.11 -5.19
N LEU A 6 3.21 0.15 -6.11
CA LEU A 6 3.29 -0.50 -7.42
C LEU A 6 4.52 -1.40 -7.46
N VAL A 7 4.30 -2.70 -7.58
CA VAL A 7 5.33 -3.72 -7.75
C VAL A 7 5.55 -3.95 -9.24
N HIS A 8 6.75 -3.66 -9.71
CA HIS A 8 7.16 -3.90 -11.08
C HIS A 8 7.61 -5.38 -11.25
N PRO A 9 7.51 -5.96 -12.47
CA PRO A 9 7.92 -7.35 -12.70
C PRO A 9 9.41 -7.63 -12.41
N ASP A 10 10.25 -6.60 -12.41
CA ASP A 10 11.67 -6.68 -12.02
C ASP A 10 11.90 -6.74 -10.50
N GLY A 11 10.83 -6.69 -9.71
CA GLY A 11 10.86 -6.71 -8.25
C GLY A 11 11.02 -5.34 -7.60
N ARG A 12 11.13 -4.25 -8.37
CA ARG A 12 11.13 -2.90 -7.81
C ARG A 12 9.74 -2.56 -7.26
N VAL A 13 9.67 -2.06 -6.04
CA VAL A 13 8.45 -1.51 -5.44
C VAL A 13 8.52 0.01 -5.46
N GLU A 14 7.50 0.64 -6.05
CA GLU A 14 7.38 2.08 -6.18
C GLU A 14 6.21 2.61 -5.34
N CYS A 15 6.51 3.58 -4.49
CA CYS A 15 5.49 4.32 -3.74
C CYS A 15 4.86 5.40 -4.64
N LEU A 16 3.54 5.38 -4.81
CA LEU A 16 2.83 6.33 -5.68
C LEU A 16 2.34 7.56 -4.89
N ASP A 17 3.28 8.40 -4.43
CA ASP A 17 3.03 9.51 -3.49
C ASP A 17 2.78 10.89 -4.12
N LYS A 18 2.92 10.98 -5.46
CA LYS A 18 2.87 12.24 -6.23
C LYS A 18 1.52 12.98 -6.22
N ALA A 19 0.46 12.39 -5.68
CA ALA A 19 -0.87 12.98 -5.58
C ALA A 19 -1.50 12.80 -4.19
N THR A 20 -0.68 12.80 -3.14
CA THR A 20 -1.19 12.78 -1.77
C THR A 20 -1.96 14.08 -1.49
N ASP A 21 -3.20 13.96 -1.02
CA ASP A 21 -4.09 15.09 -0.74
C ASP A 21 -4.81 14.86 0.61
N PRO A 22 -5.22 15.93 1.33
CA PRO A 22 -5.91 15.78 2.61
C PRO A 22 -7.23 15.01 2.49
N PRO A 23 -7.76 14.49 3.61
CA PRO A 23 -9.06 13.83 3.63
C PRO A 23 -10.20 14.65 3.02
N LEU A 24 -11.32 13.98 2.78
CA LEU A 24 -12.56 14.65 2.42
C LEU A 24 -12.94 15.66 3.53
N ASP A 25 -13.47 16.82 3.14
CA ASP A 25 -13.90 17.90 4.04
C ASP A 25 -12.80 18.55 4.92
N ALA A 26 -11.52 18.26 4.66
CA ALA A 26 -10.41 18.87 5.38
C ALA A 26 -10.13 20.35 5.01
N ARG A 27 -10.83 20.89 4.00
CA ARG A 27 -10.71 22.28 3.56
C ARG A 27 -12.11 22.91 3.45
N PRO A 28 -12.28 24.18 3.87
CA PRO A 28 -13.58 24.84 3.89
C PRO A 28 -14.15 25.11 2.49
N ASP A 29 -13.28 25.28 1.49
CA ASP A 29 -13.68 25.56 0.12
C ASP A 29 -13.38 24.36 -0.81
N PRO A 30 -14.30 24.03 -1.75
CA PRO A 30 -14.05 23.01 -2.75
C PRO A 30 -12.85 23.39 -3.63
N MET A 31 -11.77 22.61 -3.54
CA MET A 31 -10.57 22.77 -4.37
C MET A 31 -10.42 21.57 -5.30
N PRO A 32 -9.87 21.75 -6.52
CA PRO A 32 -9.50 20.63 -7.37
C PRO A 32 -8.57 19.67 -6.63
N ARG A 33 -8.83 18.37 -6.76
CA ARG A 33 -8.00 17.31 -6.18
C ARG A 33 -6.74 17.10 -7.02
N VAL A 34 -5.61 16.91 -6.36
CA VAL A 34 -4.35 16.59 -7.04
C VAL A 34 -4.47 15.21 -7.67
N GLN A 35 -3.92 15.05 -8.88
CA GLN A 35 -3.88 13.79 -9.60
C GLN A 35 -2.46 13.54 -10.10
N ALA A 36 -2.06 12.28 -10.15
CA ALA A 36 -0.82 11.84 -10.73
C ALA A 36 -1.07 10.61 -11.61
N ALA A 37 -0.23 10.44 -12.61
CA ALA A 37 -0.23 9.28 -13.48
C ALA A 37 1.15 8.63 -13.44
N THR A 38 1.18 7.30 -13.57
CA THR A 38 2.40 6.53 -13.75
C THR A 38 2.15 5.46 -14.81
N THR A 39 3.21 5.03 -15.48
CA THR A 39 3.18 3.93 -16.45
C THR A 39 3.61 2.64 -15.78
N PHE A 40 2.99 1.53 -16.17
CA PHE A 40 3.35 0.19 -15.73
C PHE A 40 3.48 -0.74 -16.94
N THR A 41 4.16 -1.86 -16.74
CA THR A 41 4.21 -2.94 -17.71
C THR A 41 3.26 -4.07 -17.31
N SER A 42 2.87 -4.89 -18.27
CA SER A 42 2.09 -6.09 -17.97
C SER A 42 2.82 -6.98 -16.96
N GLY A 43 2.07 -7.56 -16.03
CA GLY A 43 2.58 -8.32 -14.89
C GLY A 43 2.85 -7.49 -13.65
N ALA A 44 2.71 -6.16 -13.70
CA ALA A 44 2.84 -5.30 -12.53
C ALA A 44 1.69 -5.55 -11.53
N THR A 45 1.95 -5.34 -10.24
CA THR A 45 0.95 -5.49 -9.18
C THR A 45 0.73 -4.17 -8.45
N LEU A 46 -0.51 -3.73 -8.35
CA LEU A 46 -0.91 -2.56 -7.55
C LEU A 46 -1.49 -3.02 -6.21
N ALA A 47 -1.00 -2.43 -5.11
CA ALA A 47 -1.49 -2.64 -3.76
C ALA A 47 -2.07 -1.34 -3.17
N LEU A 48 -3.31 -1.42 -2.71
CA LEU A 48 -4.06 -0.37 -2.01
C LEU A 48 -4.38 -0.87 -0.60
N TYR A 49 -4.18 -0.03 0.42
CA TYR A 49 -4.28 -0.48 1.80
C TYR A 49 -4.68 0.65 2.74
N THR A 50 -5.33 0.32 3.86
CA THR A 50 -5.58 1.28 4.95
C THR A 50 -4.32 1.49 5.79
N ASP A 51 -4.27 2.61 6.51
CA ASP A 51 -3.20 2.92 7.47
C ASP A 51 -3.04 1.85 8.56
N GLY A 52 -4.14 1.21 8.99
CA GLY A 52 -4.11 0.10 9.94
C GLY A 52 -3.19 -1.08 9.57
N LEU A 53 -2.83 -1.24 8.29
CA LEU A 53 -1.86 -2.25 7.83
C LEU A 53 -0.40 -1.89 8.16
N VAL A 54 -0.06 -0.60 8.13
CA VAL A 54 1.33 -0.11 8.21
C VAL A 54 1.62 0.71 9.47
N GLU A 55 0.60 1.31 10.06
CA GLU A 55 0.73 2.14 11.25
C GLU A 55 0.71 1.26 12.51
N ARG A 56 1.73 1.40 13.35
CA ARG A 56 1.78 0.74 14.66
C ARG A 56 2.13 1.74 15.75
N ARG A 57 1.60 1.51 16.94
CA ARG A 57 1.89 2.36 18.11
C ARG A 57 3.40 2.37 18.38
N ARG A 58 3.99 3.57 18.45
CA ARG A 58 5.41 3.83 18.74
C ARG A 58 6.38 3.34 17.65
N GLU A 59 5.89 3.04 16.45
CA GLU A 59 6.70 2.75 15.27
C GLU A 59 6.54 3.90 14.27
N TYR A 60 7.60 4.26 13.53
CA TYR A 60 7.48 5.23 12.46
C TYR A 60 6.75 4.62 11.28
N ILE A 61 5.90 5.40 10.61
CA ILE A 61 5.15 4.94 9.44
C ILE A 61 6.07 4.39 8.34
N ASP A 62 7.23 5.00 8.13
CA ASP A 62 8.22 4.57 7.15
C ASP A 62 8.71 3.13 7.40
N THR A 63 8.78 2.69 8.66
CA THR A 63 9.14 1.32 8.99
C THR A 63 8.06 0.34 8.55
N GLY A 64 6.79 0.70 8.71
CA GLY A 64 5.65 -0.08 8.21
C GLY A 64 5.60 -0.14 6.68
N LEU A 65 5.83 1.01 6.02
CA LEU A 65 5.90 1.10 4.55
C LEU A 65 7.04 0.26 3.97
N ASN A 66 8.22 0.29 4.59
CA ASN A 66 9.35 -0.55 4.17
C ASN A 66 9.03 -2.04 4.35
N ARG A 67 8.42 -2.43 5.48
CA ARG A 67 7.98 -3.81 5.71
C ARG A 67 6.98 -4.27 4.65
N LEU A 68 6.02 -3.42 4.28
CA LEU A 68 5.07 -3.69 3.20
C LEU A 68 5.79 -3.87 1.86
N ALA A 69 6.67 -2.95 1.50
CA ALA A 69 7.42 -3.02 0.25
C ALA A 69 8.26 -4.31 0.16
N ASP A 70 8.94 -4.68 1.25
CA ASP A 70 9.74 -5.90 1.32
C ASP A 70 8.87 -7.16 1.16
N SER A 71 7.70 -7.21 1.80
CA SER A 71 6.76 -8.33 1.70
C SER A 71 6.22 -8.48 0.28
N LEU A 72 5.78 -7.36 -0.32
CA LEU A 72 5.32 -7.31 -1.71
C LEU A 72 6.40 -7.76 -2.70
N ALA A 73 7.66 -7.36 -2.49
CA ALA A 73 8.77 -7.74 -3.36
C ALA A 73 9.12 -9.23 -3.25
N ARG A 74 9.03 -9.81 -2.05
CA ARG A 74 9.29 -11.24 -1.77
C ARG A 74 8.28 -12.14 -2.47
N HIS A 75 6.99 -11.79 -2.37
CA HIS A 75 5.86 -12.62 -2.81
C HIS A 75 5.30 -12.19 -4.18
N ARG A 76 6.01 -11.35 -4.93
CA ARG A 76 5.53 -10.75 -6.19
C ARG A 76 5.11 -11.77 -7.27
N GLU A 77 5.68 -12.97 -7.24
CA GLU A 77 5.41 -14.03 -8.23
C GLU A 77 4.13 -14.79 -7.91
N ASP A 78 3.61 -14.67 -6.69
CA ASP A 78 2.39 -15.33 -6.26
C ASP A 78 1.16 -14.73 -6.94
N ASP A 79 0.08 -15.50 -7.00
CA ASP A 79 -1.21 -14.96 -7.44
C ASP A 79 -1.75 -13.92 -6.44
N PRO A 80 -2.67 -13.03 -6.85
CA PRO A 80 -3.14 -11.93 -6.01
C PRO A 80 -3.70 -12.34 -4.63
N GLU A 81 -4.35 -13.50 -4.52
CA GLU A 81 -4.95 -13.96 -3.26
C GLU A 81 -3.86 -14.45 -2.31
N THR A 82 -2.97 -15.32 -2.80
CA THR A 82 -1.80 -15.81 -2.04
C THR A 82 -0.89 -14.66 -1.60
N LEU A 83 -0.65 -13.67 -2.46
CA LEU A 83 0.12 -12.47 -2.13
C LEU A 83 -0.56 -11.65 -1.02
N ALA A 84 -1.88 -11.45 -1.10
CA ALA A 84 -2.61 -10.71 -0.08
C ALA A 84 -2.53 -11.40 1.29
N ASP A 85 -2.72 -12.72 1.33
CA ASP A 85 -2.61 -13.52 2.55
C ASP A 85 -1.21 -13.46 3.15
N ALA A 86 -0.17 -13.59 2.32
CA ALA A 86 1.22 -13.51 2.76
C ALA A 86 1.56 -12.14 3.35
N VAL A 87 1.13 -11.04 2.70
CA VAL A 87 1.32 -9.67 3.20
C VAL A 87 0.60 -9.49 4.54
N LEU A 88 -0.66 -9.89 4.65
CA LEU A 88 -1.43 -9.77 5.90
C LEU A 88 -0.78 -10.58 7.03
N LEU A 89 -0.33 -11.80 6.75
CA LEU A 89 0.32 -12.65 7.74
C LEU A 89 1.63 -12.05 8.26
N GLU A 90 2.44 -11.43 7.40
CA GLU A 90 3.72 -10.83 7.77
C GLU A 90 3.59 -9.46 8.45
N LEU A 91 2.56 -8.68 8.10
CA LEU A 91 2.42 -7.30 8.57
C LEU A 91 1.51 -7.17 9.79
N LEU A 92 0.60 -8.10 10.06
CA LEU A 92 -0.22 -8.03 11.27
C LEU A 92 0.63 -8.42 12.51
N PRO A 93 0.52 -7.66 13.62
CA PRO A 93 1.27 -8.00 14.82
C PRO A 93 0.74 -9.29 15.47
N PRO A 94 1.53 -9.93 16.34
CA PRO A 94 1.05 -11.05 17.14
C PRO A 94 -0.19 -10.63 17.94
N GLY A 95 -1.33 -11.26 17.66
CA GLY A 95 -2.64 -10.89 18.22
C GLY A 95 -3.61 -10.23 17.23
N GLY A 96 -3.19 -9.99 15.99
CA GLY A 96 -4.06 -9.50 14.91
C GLY A 96 -4.06 -7.98 14.77
N ALA A 97 -4.93 -7.47 13.89
CA ALA A 97 -5.03 -6.04 13.60
C ALA A 97 -5.41 -5.22 14.84
N THR A 98 -4.73 -4.10 15.05
CA THR A 98 -5.02 -3.15 16.14
C THR A 98 -5.92 -1.99 15.69
N ASP A 99 -6.17 -1.89 14.39
CA ASP A 99 -7.02 -0.91 13.73
C ASP A 99 -7.64 -1.53 12.46
N ASP A 100 -8.61 -0.85 11.85
CA ASP A 100 -9.28 -1.32 10.64
C ASP A 100 -8.28 -1.53 9.49
N THR A 101 -8.14 -2.80 9.08
CA THR A 101 -7.18 -3.21 8.06
C THR A 101 -7.91 -3.70 6.82
N ALA A 102 -7.59 -3.09 5.68
CA ALA A 102 -7.98 -3.57 4.37
C ALA A 102 -6.77 -3.57 3.43
N LEU A 103 -6.73 -4.55 2.53
CA LEU A 103 -5.75 -4.69 1.47
C LEU A 103 -6.46 -5.11 0.19
N VAL A 104 -6.13 -4.44 -0.92
CA VAL A 104 -6.60 -4.79 -2.26
C VAL A 104 -5.38 -4.95 -3.15
N ILE A 105 -5.28 -6.11 -3.79
CA ILE A 105 -4.22 -6.46 -4.75
C ILE A 105 -4.82 -6.57 -6.14
N VAL A 106 -4.20 -5.93 -7.12
CA VAL A 106 -4.60 -5.97 -8.53
C VAL A 106 -3.38 -6.31 -9.40
N ARG A 107 -3.47 -7.38 -10.20
CA ARG A 107 -2.48 -7.70 -11.23
C ARG A 107 -2.88 -7.03 -12.55
N LEU A 108 -1.94 -6.31 -13.16
CA LEU A 108 -2.13 -5.45 -14.34
C LEU A 108 -1.52 -6.05 -15.62
#